data_AF-A0A5K0VP91-F1
#
_entry.id   AF-A0A5K0VP91-F1
#
_cell.length_a   1.000
_cell.length_b   1.000
_cell.length_c   1.000
_cell.angle_alpha   90.00
_cell.angle_beta   90.00
_cell.angle_gamma   90.00
#
_symmetry.space_group_name_H-M   'P 1'
#
loop_
_entity.id
_entity.type
_entity.pdbx_description
1 polymer ?
#
loop_
_entity_poly.entity_id
_entity_poly.type
_entity_poly.pdbx_seq_one_letter_code
_entity_poly.pdbx_strand_id
1 'polypeptide(L)' 'LVKLLEDIMDGSRILIFMDTKKGCDQITRQLRMDGWPALSIHGDKSQAERDWVLSEFRAGKSPIMTATDVAARGL' A
#
# COMPACT_ATOMS: atom_id res chain seq x y z
N LEU A 1 7.67 2.25 -11.65
CA LEU A 1 6.64 2.53 -10.62
C LEU A 1 6.63 4.00 -10.25
N VAL A 2 7.72 4.57 -9.71
CA VAL A 2 7.77 5.99 -9.31
C VAL A 2 7.31 6.95 -10.41
N LYS A 3 7.87 6.86 -11.62
CA LYS A 3 7.42 7.66 -12.78
C LYS A 3 5.91 7.57 -13.04
N LEU A 4 5.34 6.37 -12.93
CA LEU A 4 3.90 6.18 -13.11
C LEU A 4 3.11 6.87 -11.99
N LEU A 5 3.60 6.80 -10.75
CA LEU A 5 2.98 7.49 -9.61
C LEU A 5 3.03 9.01 -9.78
N GLU A 6 4.14 9.57 -10.28
CA GLU A 6 4.26 11.00 -10.62
C GLU A 6 3.22 11.43 -11.66
N ASP A 7 2.95 10.58 -12.66
CA ASP A 7 2.00 10.88 -13.73
C ASP A 7 0.53 10.78 -13.28
N ILE A 8 0.20 9.90 -12.32
CA ILE A 8 -1.20 9.61 -11.92
C ILE A 8 -1.62 10.15 -10.56
N MET A 9 -0.67 10.64 -9.74
CA MET A 9 -0.98 11.11 -8.39
C MET A 9 -1.69 12.47 -8.45
N ASP A 10 -3.01 12.44 -8.33
CA ASP A 10 -3.89 13.62 -8.32
C ASP A 10 -4.63 13.81 -6.98
N GLY A 11 -4.21 13.08 -5.94
CA GLY A 11 -4.90 12.97 -4.65
C GLY A 11 -5.81 11.74 -4.54
N SER A 12 -5.93 10.96 -5.61
CA SER A 12 -6.60 9.65 -5.59
C SER A 12 -5.83 8.62 -4.74
N ARG A 13 -6.57 7.61 -4.28
CA ARG A 13 -6.01 6.44 -3.60
C ARG A 13 -5.59 5.39 -4.64
N ILE A 14 -4.39 4.85 -4.46
CA ILE A 14 -3.75 3.90 -5.38
C ILE A 14 -3.52 2.58 -4.64
N LEU A 15 -4.12 1.51 -5.16
CA LEU A 15 -3.92 0.14 -4.70
C LEU A 15 -3.01 -0.59 -5.68
N ILE A 16 -1.87 -1.10 -5.19
CA ILE A 16 -0.87 -1.81 -5.99
C ILE A 16 -0.85 -3.28 -5.58
N PHE A 17 -1.20 -4.16 -6.50
CA PHE A 17 -1.16 -5.60 -6.27
C PHE A 17 0.24 -6.17 -6.52
N MET A 18 0.67 -7.08 -5.64
CA MET A 18 1.97 -7.75 -5.68
C MET A 18 1.81 -9.24 -5.39
N ASP A 19 2.59 -10.07 -6.07
CA ASP A 19 2.51 -11.53 -5.92
C ASP A 19 2.97 -12.03 -4.54
N THR A 20 3.89 -11.30 -3.90
CA THR A 20 4.56 -11.76 -2.67
C THR A 20 4.48 -10.73 -1.54
N LYS A 21 4.35 -11.25 -0.31
CA LYS A 21 4.36 -10.47 0.93
C LYS A 21 5.64 -9.64 1.06
N LYS A 22 6.79 -10.28 0.77
CA LYS A 22 8.10 -9.63 0.75
C LYS A 22 8.17 -8.50 -0.29
N GLY A 23 7.55 -8.71 -1.47
CA GLY A 23 7.42 -7.68 -2.49
C GLY A 23 6.64 -6.46 -2.01
N CYS A 24 5.52 -6.65 -1.31
CA CYS A 24 4.76 -5.54 -0.71
C CYS A 24 5.63 -4.71 0.23
N ASP A 25 6.33 -5.35 1.17
CA ASP A 25 7.16 -4.65 2.15
C ASP A 25 8.38 -3.96 1.49
N GLN A 26 9.04 -4.61 0.53
CA GLN A 26 10.18 -4.03 -0.18
C GLN A 26 9.78 -2.78 -0.97
N ILE A 27 8.69 -2.85 -1.75
CA ILE A 27 8.20 -1.71 -2.53
C ILE A 27 7.70 -0.60 -1.61
N THR A 28 6.97 -0.93 -0.55
CA THR A 28 6.50 0.07 0.43
C THR A 28 7.66 0.79 1.08
N ARG A 29 8.72 0.08 1.47
CA ARG A 29 9.93 0.68 2.01
C ARG A 29 10.59 1.61 0.99
N GLN A 30 10.74 1.17 -0.25
CA GLN A 30 11.34 2.00 -1.31
C GLN A 30 10.55 3.29 -1.52
N LEU A 31 9.22 3.19 -1.67
CA LEU A 31 8.34 4.34 -1.82
C LEU A 31 8.48 5.33 -0.65
N ARG A 32 8.53 4.83 0.59
CA ARG A 32 8.74 5.69 1.77
C ARG A 32 10.11 6.38 1.76
N MET A 33 11.18 5.69 1.36
CA MET A 33 12.51 6.30 1.22
C MET A 33 12.52 7.40 0.15
N ASP A 34 11.74 7.20 -0.90
CA ASP A 34 11.57 8.17 -1.99
C ASP A 34 10.58 9.29 -1.65
N GLY A 35 10.09 9.35 -0.39
CA GLY A 35 9.20 10.41 0.10
C GLY A 35 7.70 10.17 -0.13
N TRP A 36 7.32 9.01 -0.66
CA TRP A 36 5.93 8.70 -0.95
C TRP A 36 5.20 8.08 0.26
N PRO A 37 4.03 8.60 0.64
CA PRO A 37 3.23 8.06 1.73
C PRO A 37 2.57 6.72 1.32
N ALA A 38 3.22 5.62 1.71
CA ALA A 38 2.81 4.27 1.33
C ALA A 38 2.62 3.33 2.54
N LEU A 39 1.70 2.37 2.41
CA LEU A 39 1.39 1.30 3.36
C LEU A 39 1.45 -0.08 2.68
N SER A 40 1.62 -1.15 3.47
CA SER A 40 1.53 -2.54 2.98
C SER A 40 0.49 -3.34 3.75
N ILE A 41 -0.28 -4.19 3.05
CA ILE A 41 -1.21 -5.15 3.63
C ILE A 41 -1.00 -6.54 3.02
N HIS A 42 -0.73 -7.54 3.86
CA HIS A 42 -0.53 -8.92 3.40
C HIS A 42 -0.84 -9.93 4.51
N GLY A 43 -0.69 -11.23 4.18
CA GLY A 43 -1.01 -12.36 5.05
C GLY A 43 -0.33 -12.37 6.43
N ASP A 44 0.86 -11.76 6.54
CA ASP A 44 1.68 -11.78 7.77
C ASP A 44 1.43 -10.57 8.68
N LYS A 45 0.67 -9.57 8.23
CA LYS A 45 0.25 -8.46 9.10
C LYS A 45 -0.79 -8.99 10.11
N SER A 46 -0.65 -8.58 11.36
CA SER A 46 -1.67 -8.82 12.39
C SER A 46 -2.99 -8.14 12.04
N GLN A 47 -4.09 -8.60 12.63
CA GLN A 47 -5.40 -7.98 12.37
C GLN A 47 -5.43 -6.49 12.76
N ALA A 48 -4.81 -6.12 13.88
CA ALA A 48 -4.70 -4.73 14.31
C ALA A 48 -3.94 -3.85 13.30
N GLU A 49 -2.84 -4.37 12.73
CA GLU A 49 -2.10 -3.67 11.68
C GLU A 49 -2.93 -3.53 10.40
N ARG A 50 -3.68 -4.57 10.02
CA ARG A 50 -4.60 -4.50 8.87
C ARG A 50 -5.64 -3.41 9.06
N ASP A 51 -6.32 -3.40 10.20
CA ASP A 51 -7.37 -2.43 10.50
C ASP A 51 -6.83 -1.00 10.48
N TRP A 52 -5.63 -0.79 11.04
CA TRP A 52 -4.94 0.49 11.01
C TRP A 52 -4.56 0.92 9.58
N VAL A 53 -3.94 0.03 8.79
CA VAL A 53 -3.57 0.31 7.40
C VAL A 53 -4.79 0.70 6.57
N LEU A 54 -5.90 -0.01 6.74
CA LEU A 54 -7.15 0.28 6.03
C LEU A 54 -7.79 1.57 6.48
N SER A 55 -7.73 1.90 7.77
CA SER A 55 -8.17 3.18 8.31
C SER A 55 -7.38 4.34 7.68
N GLU A 56 -6.05 4.26 7.68
CA GLU A 56 -5.18 5.31 7.13
C GLU A 56 -5.34 5.46 5.61
N PHE A 57 -5.48 4.35 4.88
CA PHE A 57 -5.74 4.35 3.45
C PHE A 57 -7.11 4.97 3.12
N ARG A 58 -8.19 4.55 3.82
CA ARG A 58 -9.54 5.12 3.62
C ARG A 58 -9.62 6.60 3.97
N ALA A 59 -8.91 7.02 5.00
CA ALA A 59 -8.81 8.43 5.39
C ALA A 59 -7.98 9.28 4.40
N GLY A 60 -7.26 8.66 3.45
CA GLY A 60 -6.42 9.34 2.47
C GLY A 60 -5.10 9.88 3.04
N LYS A 61 -4.76 9.57 4.30
CA LYS A 61 -3.51 10.01 4.94
C LYS A 61 -2.28 9.35 4.31
N SER A 62 -2.43 8.09 3.89
CA SER A 62 -1.46 7.38 3.06
C SER A 62 -2.17 6.86 1.81
N PRO A 63 -2.14 7.61 0.69
CA PRO A 63 -2.90 7.30 -0.50
C PRO A 63 -2.38 6.08 -1.27
N ILE A 64 -1.19 5.57 -0.99
CA ILE A 64 -0.65 4.38 -1.66
C ILE A 64 -0.70 3.18 -0.72
N MET A 65 -1.31 2.08 -1.17
CA MET A 65 -1.31 0.81 -0.46
C MET A 65 -0.85 -0.32 -1.37
N THR A 66 0.14 -1.09 -0.94
CA THR A 66 0.55 -2.33 -1.61
C THR A 66 -0.16 -3.52 -0.96
N ALA A 67 -0.64 -4.47 -1.76
CA ALA A 67 -1.38 -5.62 -1.28
C ALA A 67 -1.05 -6.91 -2.05
N THR A 68 -1.14 -8.05 -1.39
CA THR A 68 -1.23 -9.36 -2.08
C THR A 68 -2.69 -9.71 -2.36
N ASP A 69 -2.99 -10.43 -3.43
CA ASP A 69 -4.36 -10.80 -3.81
C ASP A 69 -5.17 -11.41 -2.67
N VAL A 70 -4.56 -12.31 -1.89
CA VAL A 70 -5.21 -12.98 -0.75
C VAL A 70 -5.60 -11.99 0.34
N ALA A 71 -4.79 -10.97 0.58
CA ALA A 71 -5.04 -9.98 1.62
C ALA A 71 -6.02 -8.89 1.18
N ALA A 72 -6.19 -8.72 -0.13
CA ALA A 72 -7.12 -7.77 -0.71
C ALA A 72 -8.56 -8.31 -0.87
N ARG A 73 -8.74 -9.63 -0.78
CA ARG A 73 -10.07 -10.26 -0.82
C ARG A 73 -10.89 -9.79 0.39
N GLY A 74 -11.90 -8.96 0.13
CA GLY A 74 -12.78 -8.40 1.16
C GLY A 74 -12.39 -6.99 1.64
N LEU A 75 -11.49 -6.30 0.92
CA LEU A 75 -11.27 -4.86 1.08
C LEU A 75 -12.40 -4.01 0.48
#